data_AF-A0A972F084-F1
#
_entry.id   AF-A0A972F084-F1
#
_cell.length_a   1.000
_cell.length_b   1.000
_cell.length_c   1.000
_cell.angle_alpha   90.00
_cell.angle_beta   90.00
_cell.angle_gamma   90.00
#
_symmetry.space_group_name_H-M   'P 1'
#
loop_
_entity.id
_entity.type
_entity.pdbx_description
1 polymer ?
#
loop_
_entity_poly.entity_id
_entity_poly.type
_entity_poly.pdbx_seq_one_letter_code
_entity_poly.pdbx_strand_id
1 'polypeptide(L)'
;MAERLKSLGFKKAVSISPSTAKSDVKLESAVDGKIIQNSLGEFVLKETLYPMNHQHGVVTFHYDFHTETINRTAKITPESPSLERLLFIDTETSGLSGGTGTFAFLVGYGRFSSEGFLLTQLMIRDPGEEPAMLLHLINQINDKDIFVSFNGKSFDIPLLQNRLVLNRLPVKLREFQHIDMLHISRKLWKYSLESCSLKTIESAILKFNRNSEDVPGWMIPDIYFAFLRTGDPSGLKEVVYHNAQDILSLAALFIHVSKLLAGTLSPSCVPVDDLIAISRIYWDLGSYEVSQKILKSILPRTKTAEQRVMINASLGRFFKKMGHSNEAIQYWQEAAENGDAAACIELAMYYEHSIKDYSTALHWCEKGLQASKNGDKNPASSRFLISTQKRMTRLQFKRSNHV
;
A
#
# COMPACT_ATOMS: atom_id res chain seq x y z
N MET A 1 -28.87 28.22 -1.35
CA MET A 1 -27.85 27.44 -0.60
C MET A 1 -28.11 27.46 0.92
N ALA A 2 -28.38 28.63 1.53
CA ALA A 2 -28.67 28.76 2.96
C ALA A 2 -29.96 28.05 3.44
N GLU A 3 -30.98 27.92 2.59
CA GLU A 3 -32.24 27.23 2.96
C GLU A 3 -32.12 25.70 2.98
N ARG A 4 -31.25 25.11 2.16
CA ARG A 4 -30.98 23.67 2.13
C ARG A 4 -30.22 23.15 3.36
N LEU A 5 -29.51 24.03 4.05
CA LEU A 5 -28.80 23.73 5.30
C LEU A 5 -29.75 23.70 6.51
N LYS A 6 -30.82 24.50 6.51
CA LYS A 6 -31.83 24.50 7.58
C LYS A 6 -32.67 23.22 7.63
N SER A 7 -32.96 22.59 6.48
CA SER A 7 -33.72 21.34 6.42
C SER A 7 -32.93 20.11 6.89
N LEU A 8 -31.62 20.23 7.12
CA LEU A 8 -30.72 19.18 7.62
C LEU A 8 -30.32 19.37 9.09
N GLY A 9 -30.97 20.28 9.82
CA GLY A 9 -30.71 20.49 11.25
C GLY A 9 -29.47 21.33 11.59
N PHE A 10 -28.80 21.91 10.61
CA PHE A 10 -27.65 22.80 10.87
C PHE A 10 -28.11 24.14 11.46
N LYS A 11 -27.74 24.40 12.73
CA LYS A 11 -27.89 25.71 13.37
C LYS A 11 -26.72 26.62 12.98
N LYS A 12 -27.00 27.91 12.76
CA LYS A 12 -25.96 28.95 12.57
C LYS A 12 -25.03 28.98 13.78
N ALA A 13 -23.72 29.13 13.57
CA ALA A 13 -22.68 29.18 14.60
C ALA A 13 -22.85 30.27 15.69
N VAL A 14 -23.84 31.16 15.56
CA VAL A 14 -24.11 32.27 16.49
C VAL A 14 -25.05 31.87 17.64
N SER A 15 -25.59 30.63 17.66
CA SER A 15 -26.52 30.19 18.71
C SER A 15 -25.99 29.05 19.61
N ILE A 16 -24.68 28.83 19.66
CA ILE A 16 -24.05 27.92 20.62
C ILE A 16 -23.42 28.77 21.72
N SER A 17 -24.04 28.76 22.91
CA SER A 17 -23.41 29.30 24.11
C SER A 17 -22.05 28.59 24.31
N PRO A 18 -20.94 29.31 24.58
CA PRO A 18 -19.68 28.65 24.88
C PRO A 18 -19.88 27.76 26.11
N SER A 19 -19.57 26.47 25.99
CA SER A 19 -19.40 25.64 27.17
C SER A 19 -18.19 26.18 27.93
N THR A 20 -18.43 26.81 29.07
CA THR A 20 -17.43 27.46 29.92
C THR A 20 -16.82 26.52 30.96
N ALA A 21 -17.20 25.25 30.99
CA ALA A 21 -16.58 24.27 31.87
C ALA A 21 -15.33 23.71 31.19
N LYS A 22 -14.15 24.22 31.57
CA LYS A 22 -12.88 23.52 31.29
C LYS A 22 -12.91 22.19 32.04
N SER A 23 -12.62 21.09 31.35
CA SER A 23 -12.47 19.78 31.98
C SER A 23 -11.28 19.80 32.94
N ASP A 24 -11.43 19.18 34.12
CA ASP A 24 -10.32 18.99 35.07
C ASP A 24 -9.38 17.82 34.66
N VAL A 25 -9.82 17.00 33.70
CA VAL A 25 -9.03 15.85 33.21
C VAL A 25 -7.96 16.34 32.24
N LYS A 26 -6.70 16.06 32.55
CA LYS A 26 -5.57 16.38 31.67
C LYS A 26 -5.36 15.31 30.61
N LEU A 27 -4.83 15.71 29.45
CA LEU A 27 -4.58 14.81 28.33
C LEU A 27 -3.68 13.63 28.73
N GLU A 28 -2.55 13.90 29.39
CA GLU A 28 -1.61 12.87 29.80
C GLU A 28 -2.24 11.81 30.70
N SER A 29 -3.22 12.17 31.54
CA SER A 29 -3.95 11.21 32.36
C SER A 29 -5.01 10.45 31.56
N ALA A 30 -5.66 11.10 30.58
CA ALA A 30 -6.70 10.47 29.76
C ALA A 30 -6.15 9.38 28.82
N VAL A 31 -4.89 9.49 28.42
CA VAL A 31 -4.26 8.58 27.45
C VAL A 31 -3.21 7.67 28.07
N ASP A 32 -3.02 7.69 29.39
CA ASP A 32 -1.95 6.98 30.10
C ASP A 32 -0.55 7.37 29.59
N GLY A 33 -0.35 8.67 29.34
CA GLY A 33 0.90 9.26 28.87
C GLY A 33 1.70 9.93 29.99
N LYS A 34 2.92 10.37 29.63
CA LYS A 34 3.83 11.16 30.47
C LYS A 34 4.20 12.47 29.76
N ILE A 35 4.39 13.55 30.53
CA ILE A 35 4.91 14.81 29.99
C ILE A 35 6.43 14.66 29.79
N ILE A 36 6.90 15.01 28.60
CA ILE A 36 8.32 15.10 28.29
C ILE A 36 8.67 16.56 28.05
N GLN A 37 9.76 17.01 28.65
CA GLN A 37 10.27 18.36 28.50
C GLN A 37 11.65 18.34 27.85
N ASN A 38 11.89 19.26 26.91
CA ASN A 38 13.20 19.52 26.33
C ASN A 38 13.43 21.04 26.19
N SER A 39 14.51 21.43 25.52
CA SER A 39 14.89 22.84 25.37
C SER A 39 13.89 23.70 24.58
N LEU A 40 12.94 23.09 23.87
CA LEU A 40 11.95 23.78 23.04
C LEU A 40 10.53 23.74 23.62
N GLY A 41 10.34 23.19 24.81
CA GLY A 41 9.04 23.12 25.49
C GLY A 41 8.72 21.73 26.02
N GLU A 42 7.43 21.43 26.11
CA GLU A 42 6.90 20.17 26.61
C GLU A 42 5.85 19.59 25.67
N PHE A 43 5.64 18.28 25.73
CA PHE A 43 4.62 17.54 24.98
C PHE A 43 4.25 16.25 25.74
N VAL A 44 3.20 15.55 25.31
CA VAL A 44 2.76 14.29 25.92
C VAL A 44 3.29 13.09 25.12
N LEU A 45 3.86 12.10 25.80
CA LEU A 45 4.36 10.87 25.20
C LEU A 45 3.68 9.66 25.83
N LYS A 46 3.22 8.73 24.99
CA LYS A 46 2.73 7.40 25.40
C LYS A 46 3.59 6.31 24.79
N GLU A 47 3.94 5.30 25.57
CA GLU A 47 4.66 4.12 25.12
C GLU A 47 3.88 2.87 25.47
N THR A 48 3.77 1.95 24.51
CA THR A 48 3.15 0.64 24.72
C THR A 48 4.04 -0.43 24.10
N LEU A 49 4.52 -1.36 24.91
CA LEU A 49 5.28 -2.52 24.45
C LEU A 49 4.33 -3.67 24.12
N TYR A 50 4.38 -4.16 22.89
CA TYR A 50 3.68 -5.35 22.45
C TYR A 50 4.68 -6.52 22.38
N PRO A 51 4.53 -7.58 23.18
CA PRO A 51 5.50 -8.67 23.23
C PRO A 51 5.60 -9.40 21.88
N MET A 52 6.70 -10.14 21.65
CA MET A 52 6.95 -10.97 20.46
C MET A 52 6.01 -12.20 20.31
N ASN A 53 4.87 -12.21 20.97
CA ASN A 53 3.79 -13.16 20.78
C ASN A 53 2.43 -12.44 20.67
N HIS A 54 2.45 -11.11 20.51
CA HIS A 54 1.26 -10.32 20.30
C HIS A 54 0.55 -10.77 19.02
N GLN A 55 -0.76 -10.98 19.14
CA GLN A 55 -1.62 -11.40 18.04
C GLN A 55 -2.39 -10.20 17.50
N HIS A 56 -2.22 -9.92 16.21
CA HIS A 56 -2.97 -8.90 15.48
C HIS A 56 -3.69 -9.52 14.28
N GLY A 57 -4.97 -9.86 14.47
CA GLY A 57 -5.72 -10.65 13.50
C GLY A 57 -5.15 -12.06 13.34
N VAL A 58 -4.79 -12.48 12.13
CA VAL A 58 -4.11 -13.76 11.85
C VAL A 58 -2.59 -13.71 11.98
N VAL A 59 -2.02 -12.55 12.30
CA VAL A 59 -0.57 -12.38 12.39
C VAL A 59 -0.13 -12.36 13.84
N THR A 60 0.75 -13.28 14.21
CA THR A 60 1.53 -13.21 15.45
C THR A 60 2.82 -12.47 15.16
N PHE A 61 3.19 -11.51 15.99
CA PHE A 61 4.48 -10.84 15.90
C PHE A 61 5.58 -11.82 16.30
N HIS A 62 6.67 -11.89 15.55
CA HIS A 62 7.86 -12.69 15.89
C HIS A 62 9.02 -12.25 14.99
N TYR A 63 10.24 -12.67 15.33
CA TYR A 63 11.45 -12.36 14.56
C TYR A 63 11.67 -13.22 13.31
N ASP A 64 11.06 -14.41 13.27
CA ASP A 64 11.34 -15.42 12.25
C ASP A 64 10.61 -15.18 10.92
N PHE A 65 11.02 -14.16 10.16
CA PHE A 65 10.54 -13.96 8.80
C PHE A 65 11.60 -13.29 7.90
N HIS A 66 11.60 -13.66 6.62
CA HIS A 66 12.56 -13.13 5.65
C HIS A 66 12.04 -11.85 5.00
N THR A 67 12.84 -10.78 5.05
CA THR A 67 12.47 -9.46 4.50
C THR A 67 13.07 -9.18 3.10
N GLU A 68 13.91 -10.07 2.56
CA GLU A 68 14.64 -9.83 1.32
C GLU A 68 13.72 -9.43 0.15
N THR A 69 12.69 -10.23 -0.14
CA THR A 69 11.81 -9.98 -1.28
C THR A 69 10.99 -8.70 -1.12
N ILE A 70 10.52 -8.37 0.10
CA ILE A 70 9.77 -7.14 0.33
C ILE A 70 10.68 -5.91 0.20
N ASN A 71 11.91 -5.99 0.71
CA ASN A 71 12.91 -4.92 0.59
C ASN A 71 13.31 -4.68 -0.86
N ARG A 72 13.56 -5.75 -1.64
CA ARG A 72 13.82 -5.64 -3.09
C ARG A 72 12.64 -5.02 -3.83
N THR A 73 11.42 -5.41 -3.48
CA THR A 73 10.19 -4.83 -4.04
C THR A 73 10.08 -3.33 -3.75
N ALA A 74 10.48 -2.91 -2.55
CA ALA A 74 10.53 -1.52 -2.12
C ALA A 74 11.81 -0.77 -2.53
N LYS A 75 12.78 -1.45 -3.18
CA LYS A 75 14.09 -0.91 -3.59
C LYS A 75 14.95 -0.41 -2.41
N ILE A 76 14.94 -1.16 -1.31
CA ILE A 76 15.70 -0.90 -0.09
C ILE A 76 17.13 -1.47 -0.21
N THR A 77 18.11 -0.75 0.31
CA THR A 77 19.52 -1.14 0.34
C THR A 77 20.13 -0.93 1.75
N PRO A 78 20.76 -1.96 2.37
CA PRO A 78 20.92 -3.33 1.88
C PRO A 78 19.58 -4.08 1.84
N GLU A 79 19.49 -5.14 1.03
CA GLU A 79 18.26 -5.89 0.80
C GLU A 79 17.77 -6.67 2.04
N SER A 80 18.57 -6.77 3.11
CA SER A 80 18.21 -7.40 4.39
C SER A 80 18.71 -6.55 5.57
N PRO A 81 18.09 -5.40 5.84
CA PRO A 81 18.37 -4.63 7.04
C PRO A 81 17.84 -5.37 8.27
N SER A 82 18.46 -5.13 9.41
CA SER A 82 17.94 -5.58 10.72
C SER A 82 16.54 -5.01 10.95
N LEU A 83 15.65 -5.77 11.60
CA LEU A 83 14.27 -5.32 11.89
C LEU A 83 14.24 -4.06 12.78
N GLU A 84 15.26 -3.88 13.62
CA GLU A 84 15.45 -2.72 14.50
C GLU A 84 15.65 -1.41 13.71
N ARG A 85 16.05 -1.50 12.43
CA ARG A 85 16.18 -0.34 11.52
C ARG A 85 14.85 0.09 10.92
N LEU A 86 13.79 -0.71 11.06
CA LEU A 86 12.47 -0.37 10.51
C LEU A 86 11.74 0.54 11.50
N LEU A 87 11.41 1.74 11.05
CA LEU A 87 10.58 2.69 11.79
C LEU A 87 9.20 2.76 11.16
N PHE A 88 8.23 2.11 11.80
CA PHE A 88 6.83 2.15 11.40
C PHE A 88 6.27 3.50 11.81
N ILE A 89 5.61 4.26 10.93
CA ILE A 89 5.16 5.61 11.24
C ILE A 89 3.79 5.92 10.64
N ASP A 90 2.99 6.64 11.42
CA ASP A 90 1.68 7.17 11.05
C ASP A 90 1.41 8.49 11.81
N THR A 91 0.68 9.41 11.19
CA THR A 91 0.38 10.73 11.79
C THR A 91 -1.10 11.07 11.76
N GLU A 92 -1.57 11.71 12.85
CA GLU A 92 -2.86 12.38 12.87
C GLU A 92 -2.67 13.88 12.75
N THR A 93 -3.46 14.49 11.86
CA THR A 93 -3.20 15.86 11.39
C THR A 93 -4.38 16.77 11.65
N SER A 94 -4.10 18.07 11.80
CA SER A 94 -5.12 19.10 12.00
C SER A 94 -5.97 19.41 10.76
N GLY A 95 -5.83 18.65 9.67
CA GLY A 95 -6.69 18.79 8.50
C GLY A 95 -6.30 17.88 7.34
N LEU A 96 -7.29 17.53 6.51
CA LEU A 96 -7.16 16.53 5.44
C LEU A 96 -6.46 17.04 4.17
N SER A 97 -6.26 18.36 4.02
CA SER A 97 -5.89 18.99 2.75
C SER A 97 -4.42 19.41 2.64
N GLY A 98 -3.58 19.12 3.64
CA GLY A 98 -2.11 19.32 3.57
C GLY A 98 -1.66 20.78 3.30
N GLY A 99 -2.48 21.77 3.66
CA GLY A 99 -2.14 23.19 3.50
C GLY A 99 -1.00 23.61 4.44
N THR A 100 -0.45 24.81 4.26
CA THR A 100 0.66 25.34 5.09
C THR A 100 0.34 25.42 6.58
N GLY A 101 -0.96 25.49 6.93
CA GLY A 101 -1.44 25.47 8.31
C GLY A 101 -1.69 24.08 8.90
N THR A 102 -1.59 23.00 8.11
CA THR A 102 -1.74 21.63 8.60
C THR A 102 -0.47 21.21 9.35
N PHE A 103 -0.65 20.62 10.52
CA PHE A 103 0.42 20.05 11.35
C PHE A 103 -0.03 18.70 11.91
N ALA A 104 0.94 17.87 12.27
CA ALA A 104 0.66 16.61 12.97
C ALA A 104 0.51 16.94 14.46
N PHE A 105 -0.65 16.65 15.04
CA PHE A 105 -0.85 16.83 16.48
C PHE A 105 -0.59 15.54 17.27
N LEU A 106 -0.55 14.41 16.56
CA LEU A 106 -0.11 13.12 17.07
C LEU A 106 0.79 12.47 16.01
N VAL A 107 2.00 12.07 16.42
CA VAL A 107 2.94 11.28 15.63
C VAL A 107 3.16 9.97 16.35
N GLY A 108 2.65 8.89 15.77
CA GLY A 108 2.93 7.55 16.25
C GLY A 108 4.06 6.93 15.45
N TYR A 109 4.97 6.24 16.13
CA TYR A 109 5.94 5.38 15.48
C TYR A 109 6.22 4.11 16.29
N GLY A 110 6.61 3.04 15.60
CA GLY A 110 6.91 1.76 16.21
C GLY A 110 8.22 1.16 15.73
N ARG A 111 8.88 0.40 16.61
CA ARG A 111 10.12 -0.33 16.32
C ARG A 111 10.08 -1.73 16.90
N PHE A 112 10.69 -2.68 16.21
CA PHE A 112 11.05 -3.96 16.81
C PHE A 112 12.30 -3.81 17.68
N SER A 113 12.27 -4.38 18.87
CA SER A 113 13.38 -4.52 19.81
C SER A 113 13.34 -5.92 20.42
N SER A 114 14.43 -6.35 21.07
CA SER A 114 14.53 -7.71 21.65
C SER A 114 13.38 -8.07 22.59
N GLU A 115 12.68 -7.09 23.15
CA GLU A 115 11.56 -7.27 24.08
C GLU A 115 10.19 -7.35 23.37
N GLY A 116 10.08 -6.82 22.15
CA GLY A 116 8.79 -6.68 21.48
C GLY A 116 8.76 -5.58 20.43
N PHE A 117 7.54 -5.24 20.01
CA PHE A 117 7.27 -4.07 19.19
C PHE A 117 6.90 -2.91 20.13
N LEU A 118 7.80 -1.94 20.26
CA LEU A 118 7.55 -0.74 21.05
C LEU A 118 6.87 0.30 20.17
N LEU A 119 5.62 0.63 20.52
CA LEU A 119 4.88 1.75 19.95
C LEU A 119 5.08 2.98 20.83
N THR A 120 5.49 4.09 20.22
CA THR A 120 5.62 5.40 20.86
C THR A 120 4.73 6.41 20.14
N GLN A 121 3.94 7.15 20.89
CA GLN A 121 2.99 8.15 20.39
C GLN A 121 3.31 9.49 21.03
N LEU A 122 3.65 10.49 20.21
CA LEU A 122 3.98 11.85 20.63
C LEU A 122 2.78 12.75 20.32
N MET A 123 2.28 13.48 21.30
CA MET A 123 1.06 14.29 21.20
C MET A 123 1.30 15.70 21.72
N ILE A 124 0.70 16.68 21.04
CA ILE A 124 0.75 18.09 21.47
C ILE A 124 -0.62 18.58 21.93
N ARG A 125 -0.65 19.22 23.09
CA ARG A 125 -1.86 19.79 23.71
C ARG A 125 -2.20 21.16 23.14
N ASP A 126 -1.19 21.86 22.66
CA ASP A 126 -1.29 23.16 22.00
C ASP A 126 -0.33 23.17 20.79
N PRO A 127 -0.66 23.85 19.67
CA PRO A 127 0.24 23.95 18.53
C PRO A 127 1.64 24.49 18.86
N GLY A 128 1.79 25.28 19.93
CA GLY A 128 3.07 25.79 20.41
C GLY A 128 4.02 24.72 20.96
N GLU A 129 3.53 23.50 21.25
CA GLU A 129 4.32 22.36 21.70
C GLU A 129 4.98 21.58 20.54
N GLU A 130 4.60 21.86 19.28
CA GLU A 130 5.14 21.19 18.10
C GLU A 130 6.68 21.18 18.02
N PRO A 131 7.40 22.30 18.28
CA PRO A 131 8.86 22.31 18.21
C PRO A 131 9.50 21.28 19.16
N ALA A 132 8.95 21.13 20.37
CA ALA A 132 9.43 20.17 21.37
C ALA A 132 9.20 18.73 20.91
N MET A 133 8.00 18.44 20.39
CA MET A 133 7.66 17.13 19.84
C MET A 133 8.55 16.74 18.66
N LEU A 134 8.74 17.66 17.69
CA LEU A 134 9.54 17.40 16.50
C LEU A 134 11.03 17.21 16.83
N LEU A 135 11.57 18.01 17.76
CA LEU A 135 12.94 17.81 18.24
C LEU A 135 13.11 16.45 18.90
N HIS A 136 12.13 16.01 19.70
CA HIS A 136 12.15 14.67 20.26
C HIS A 136 12.13 13.61 19.16
N LEU A 137 11.19 13.69 18.21
CA LEU A 137 11.07 12.75 17.09
C LEU A 137 12.39 12.57 16.33
N ILE A 138 13.02 13.67 15.90
CA ILE A 138 14.26 13.57 15.11
C ILE A 138 15.43 12.97 15.90
N ASN A 139 15.46 13.15 17.23
CA ASN A 139 16.47 12.54 18.09
C ASN A 139 16.25 11.04 18.28
N GLN A 140 15.07 10.51 17.92
CA GLN A 140 14.79 9.08 17.92
C GLN A 140 15.07 8.42 16.56
N ILE A 141 15.44 9.18 15.53
CA ILE A 141 15.72 8.69 14.18
C ILE A 141 17.22 8.60 13.95
N ASN A 142 17.70 7.44 13.52
CA ASN A 142 19.08 7.18 13.13
C ASN A 142 19.22 7.27 11.61
N ASP A 143 20.36 7.75 11.10
CA ASP A 143 20.63 7.91 9.65
C ASP A 143 20.44 6.63 8.80
N LYS A 144 20.44 5.45 9.43
CA LYS A 144 20.30 4.15 8.77
C LYS A 144 18.87 3.59 8.85
N ASP A 145 17.95 4.30 9.48
CA ASP A 145 16.56 3.85 9.59
C ASP A 145 15.88 3.82 8.22
N ILE A 146 14.86 2.97 8.14
CA ILE A 146 14.02 2.80 6.96
C ILE A 146 12.59 3.04 7.43
N PHE A 147 11.93 4.05 6.86
CA PHE A 147 10.54 4.29 7.16
C PHE A 147 9.68 3.16 6.59
N VAL A 148 8.72 2.71 7.38
CA VAL A 148 7.62 1.86 6.94
C VAL A 148 6.34 2.64 7.23
N SER A 149 5.50 2.84 6.22
CA SER A 149 4.22 3.54 6.41
C SER A 149 3.16 3.01 5.48
N PHE A 150 1.91 3.41 5.69
CA PHE A 150 0.84 3.17 4.74
C PHE A 150 0.51 4.50 4.03
N ASN A 151 0.91 4.64 2.76
CA ASN A 151 0.76 5.89 1.98
C ASN A 151 1.59 7.09 2.49
N GLY A 152 2.29 6.97 3.63
CA GLY A 152 3.02 8.09 4.21
C GLY A 152 4.22 8.62 3.42
N LYS A 153 4.68 7.93 2.37
CA LYS A 153 5.67 8.51 1.45
C LYS A 153 5.11 9.75 0.73
N SER A 154 3.80 9.76 0.51
CA SER A 154 3.10 10.86 -0.19
C SER A 154 2.40 11.84 0.76
N PHE A 155 2.22 11.47 2.04
CA PHE A 155 1.43 12.23 3.01
C PHE A 155 2.23 12.59 4.27
N ASP A 156 2.46 11.62 5.17
CA ASP A 156 3.11 11.84 6.47
C ASP A 156 4.51 12.45 6.37
N ILE A 157 5.39 11.83 5.58
CA ILE A 157 6.79 12.26 5.45
C ILE A 157 6.89 13.65 4.81
N PRO A 158 6.18 13.96 3.71
CA PRO A 158 6.13 15.33 3.20
C PRO A 158 5.63 16.37 4.19
N LEU A 159 4.62 16.06 5.00
CA LEU A 159 4.07 16.95 6.03
C LEU A 159 5.11 17.20 7.12
N LEU A 160 5.63 16.14 7.74
CA LEU A 160 6.64 16.25 8.80
C LEU A 160 7.88 16.98 8.29
N GLN A 161 8.34 16.72 7.07
CA GLN A 161 9.45 17.44 6.46
C GLN A 161 9.20 18.96 6.41
N ASN A 162 7.99 19.38 5.98
CA ASN A 162 7.65 20.79 5.91
C ASN A 162 7.62 21.41 7.31
N ARG A 163 7.10 20.69 8.32
CA ARG A 163 7.08 21.17 9.72
C ARG A 163 8.48 21.28 10.31
N LEU A 164 9.39 20.36 10.01
CA LEU A 164 10.80 20.47 10.40
C LEU A 164 11.47 21.72 9.81
N VAL A 165 11.22 22.01 8.53
CA VAL A 165 11.75 23.22 7.87
C VAL A 165 11.23 24.50 8.54
N LEU A 166 9.93 24.57 8.84
CA LEU A 166 9.34 25.72 9.54
C LEU A 166 9.93 25.90 10.96
N ASN A 167 10.23 24.80 11.65
CA ASN A 167 10.86 24.80 12.96
C ASN A 167 12.40 24.87 12.92
N ARG A 168 13.00 25.08 11.73
CA ARG A 168 14.45 25.20 11.51
C ARG A 168 15.26 23.98 11.99
N LEU A 169 14.66 22.80 11.92
CA LEU A 169 15.30 21.52 12.24
C LEU A 169 15.89 20.91 10.95
N PRO A 170 17.19 20.54 10.92
CA PRO A 170 17.92 20.29 9.67
C PRO A 170 17.69 18.90 9.05
N VAL A 171 16.95 18.00 9.72
CA VAL A 171 16.77 16.62 9.26
C VAL A 171 15.92 16.55 7.99
N LYS A 172 16.39 15.76 7.03
CA LYS A 172 15.74 15.58 5.73
C LYS A 172 15.06 14.21 5.61
N LEU A 173 13.89 14.07 6.22
CA LEU A 173 13.09 12.84 6.22
C LEU A 173 12.84 12.27 4.81
N ARG A 174 12.73 13.13 3.79
CA ARG A 174 12.50 12.68 2.40
C ARG A 174 13.70 11.94 1.77
N GLU A 175 14.89 12.05 2.34
CA GLU A 175 16.10 11.38 1.85
C GLU A 175 16.26 9.96 2.42
N PHE A 176 15.46 9.57 3.42
CA PHE A 176 15.48 8.23 3.99
C PHE A 176 14.86 7.20 3.04
N GLN A 177 15.32 5.97 3.16
CA GLN A 177 14.71 4.84 2.47
C GLN A 177 13.32 4.56 3.06
N HIS A 178 12.41 4.09 2.21
CA HIS A 178 10.99 4.01 2.58
C HIS A 178 10.28 2.84 1.93
N ILE A 179 9.74 1.95 2.76
CA ILE A 179 8.79 0.90 2.41
C ILE A 179 7.37 1.45 2.60
N ASP A 180 6.75 1.91 1.52
CA ASP A 180 5.34 2.31 1.54
C ASP A 180 4.44 1.12 1.20
N MET A 181 3.74 0.62 2.22
CA MET A 181 2.95 -0.60 2.12
C MET A 181 1.73 -0.46 1.22
N LEU A 182 1.25 0.76 0.92
CA LEU A 182 0.14 0.94 -0.01
C LEU A 182 0.51 0.47 -1.43
N HIS A 183 1.74 0.77 -1.87
CA HIS A 183 2.20 0.39 -3.21
C HIS A 183 2.36 -1.12 -3.37
N ILE A 184 2.89 -1.78 -2.34
CA ILE A 184 3.05 -3.24 -2.31
C ILE A 184 1.67 -3.91 -2.23
N SER A 185 0.78 -3.39 -1.38
CA SER A 185 -0.59 -3.89 -1.25
C SER A 185 -1.36 -3.80 -2.58
N ARG A 186 -1.21 -2.70 -3.34
CA ARG A 186 -1.81 -2.57 -4.67
C ARG A 186 -1.22 -3.55 -5.69
N LYS A 187 0.06 -3.89 -5.59
CA LYS A 187 0.67 -4.92 -6.45
C LYS A 187 0.08 -6.30 -6.17
N LEU A 188 -0.24 -6.60 -4.92
CA LEU A 188 -0.78 -7.88 -4.49
C LEU A 188 -2.30 -8.00 -4.72
N TRP A 189 -3.08 -6.99 -4.33
CA TRP A 189 -4.51 -7.17 -4.10
C TRP A 189 -5.43 -6.20 -4.85
N LYS A 190 -4.91 -5.34 -5.73
CA LYS A 190 -5.75 -4.35 -6.46
C LYS A 190 -6.93 -4.97 -7.22
N TYR A 191 -6.81 -6.21 -7.67
CA TYR A 191 -7.86 -6.92 -8.41
C TYR A 191 -8.65 -7.91 -7.53
N SER A 192 -8.16 -8.20 -6.32
CA SER A 192 -8.78 -9.13 -5.36
C SER A 192 -9.66 -8.42 -4.33
N LEU A 193 -9.43 -7.12 -4.12
CA LEU A 193 -10.14 -6.30 -3.11
C LEU A 193 -10.87 -5.13 -3.77
N GLU A 194 -11.99 -4.71 -3.17
CA GLU A 194 -12.73 -3.51 -3.55
C GLU A 194 -11.86 -2.24 -3.43
N SER A 195 -11.06 -2.17 -2.38
CA SER A 195 -10.08 -1.11 -2.17
C SER A 195 -8.82 -1.66 -1.50
N CYS A 196 -7.68 -1.02 -1.73
CA CYS A 196 -6.46 -1.26 -0.95
C CYS A 196 -6.29 -0.20 0.15
N SER A 197 -7.37 0.17 0.83
CA SER A 197 -7.26 0.96 2.08
C SER A 197 -6.77 0.06 3.22
N LEU A 198 -6.13 0.64 4.25
CA LEU A 198 -5.66 -0.13 5.40
C LEU A 198 -6.80 -0.89 6.07
N LYS A 199 -7.96 -0.23 6.27
CA LYS A 199 -9.18 -0.84 6.83
C LYS A 199 -9.70 -2.05 6.03
N THR A 200 -9.68 -1.97 4.70
CA THR A 200 -10.07 -3.13 3.87
C THR A 200 -9.04 -4.24 3.99
N ILE A 201 -7.75 -3.92 4.08
CA ILE A 201 -6.68 -4.92 4.24
C ILE A 201 -6.75 -5.60 5.61
N GLU A 202 -7.03 -4.85 6.69
CA GLU A 202 -7.24 -5.40 8.03
C GLU A 202 -8.31 -6.47 8.03
N SER A 203 -9.50 -6.14 7.54
CA SER A 203 -10.64 -7.06 7.53
C SER A 203 -10.45 -8.21 6.53
N ALA A 204 -10.01 -7.93 5.31
CA ALA A 204 -9.97 -8.92 4.24
C ALA A 204 -8.74 -9.83 4.29
N ILE A 205 -7.58 -9.30 4.68
CA ILE A 205 -6.29 -10.02 4.65
C ILE A 205 -5.85 -10.41 6.05
N LEU A 206 -5.78 -9.45 6.97
CA LEU A 206 -5.33 -9.72 8.35
C LEU A 206 -6.43 -10.38 9.19
N LYS A 207 -7.69 -10.41 8.72
CA LYS A 207 -8.88 -10.83 9.49
C LYS A 207 -8.97 -10.14 10.84
N PHE A 208 -8.55 -8.88 10.88
CA PHE A 208 -8.57 -8.04 12.06
C PHE A 208 -9.79 -7.12 12.00
N ASN A 209 -10.52 -7.05 13.12
CA ASN A 209 -11.63 -6.12 13.31
C ASN A 209 -11.28 -5.23 14.49
N ARG A 210 -11.30 -3.91 14.27
CA ARG A 210 -10.99 -2.93 15.30
C ARG A 210 -12.07 -2.87 16.39
N ASN A 211 -11.65 -2.26 17.50
CA ASN A 211 -12.42 -1.72 18.61
C ASN A 211 -13.80 -1.17 18.22
N SER A 212 -14.85 -1.31 19.04
CA SER A 212 -15.96 -0.34 19.00
C SER A 212 -15.55 1.09 19.39
N GLU A 213 -14.34 1.23 19.95
CA GLU A 213 -13.70 2.48 20.35
C GLU A 213 -12.99 3.20 19.19
N ASP A 214 -12.99 2.65 17.97
CA ASP A 214 -12.32 3.27 16.81
C ASP A 214 -13.14 4.44 16.23
N VAL A 215 -12.47 5.57 15.98
CA VAL A 215 -13.08 6.75 15.35
C VAL A 215 -12.89 6.74 13.83
N PRO A 216 -13.92 7.10 13.04
CA PRO A 216 -13.73 7.42 11.64
C PRO A 216 -12.66 8.50 11.41
N GLY A 217 -11.63 8.20 10.62
CA GLY A 217 -10.47 9.07 10.41
C GLY A 217 -10.79 10.50 9.95
N TRP A 218 -11.89 10.70 9.21
CA TRP A 218 -12.32 12.03 8.77
C TRP A 218 -12.80 12.94 9.92
N MET A 219 -13.16 12.38 11.08
CA MET A 219 -13.57 13.15 12.28
C MET A 219 -12.37 13.56 13.14
N ILE A 220 -11.21 12.93 12.96
CA ILE A 220 -10.04 13.10 13.83
C ILE A 220 -9.61 14.59 13.97
N PRO A 221 -9.55 15.39 12.88
CA PRO A 221 -9.23 16.81 13.01
C PRO A 221 -10.24 17.58 13.87
N ASP A 222 -11.54 17.31 13.70
CA ASP A 222 -12.62 17.98 14.44
C ASP A 222 -12.59 17.67 15.94
N ILE A 223 -12.23 16.43 16.29
CA ILE A 223 -12.02 16.00 17.68
C ILE A 223 -10.88 16.80 18.32
N TYR A 224 -9.75 16.93 17.62
CA TYR A 224 -8.63 17.72 18.13
C TYR A 224 -8.97 19.20 18.29
N PHE A 225 -9.68 19.80 17.32
CA PHE A 225 -10.13 21.19 17.45
C PHE A 225 -11.18 21.39 18.55
N ALA A 226 -12.00 20.38 18.85
CA ALA A 226 -12.90 20.43 20.00
C ALA A 226 -12.09 20.47 21.30
N PHE A 227 -11.09 19.61 21.44
CA PHE A 227 -10.17 19.62 22.58
C PHE A 227 -9.47 20.98 22.74
N LEU A 228 -8.94 21.58 21.67
CA LEU A 228 -8.31 22.92 21.76
C LEU A 228 -9.26 24.02 22.27
N ARG A 229 -10.58 23.90 21.99
CA ARG A 229 -11.58 24.88 22.45
C ARG A 229 -12.04 24.64 23.88
N THR A 230 -12.24 23.38 24.28
CA THR A 230 -12.89 23.02 25.54
C THR A 230 -11.89 22.62 26.62
N GLY A 231 -10.68 22.20 26.24
CA GLY A 231 -9.72 21.54 27.10
C GLY A 231 -10.10 20.11 27.49
N ASP A 232 -11.19 19.55 26.94
CA ASP A 232 -11.68 18.21 27.27
C ASP A 232 -11.00 17.13 26.42
N PRO A 233 -10.13 16.27 26.99
CA PRO A 233 -9.37 15.28 26.23
C PRO A 233 -10.17 14.00 25.94
N SER A 234 -11.44 13.91 26.35
CA SER A 234 -12.20 12.65 26.32
C SER A 234 -12.18 11.97 24.95
N GLY A 235 -12.37 12.72 23.86
CA GLY A 235 -12.36 12.18 22.49
C GLY A 235 -10.97 11.86 21.92
N LEU A 236 -9.88 12.32 22.56
CA LEU A 236 -8.52 12.06 22.09
C LEU A 236 -8.06 10.64 22.42
N LYS A 237 -8.70 9.97 23.38
CA LYS A 237 -8.39 8.56 23.69
C LYS A 237 -8.64 7.66 22.48
N GLU A 238 -9.75 7.87 21.78
CA GLU A 238 -10.11 7.12 20.58
C GLU A 238 -9.18 7.45 19.41
N VAL A 239 -8.73 8.71 19.28
CA VAL A 239 -7.74 9.11 18.27
C VAL A 239 -6.39 8.43 18.52
N VAL A 240 -5.93 8.40 19.77
CA VAL A 240 -4.70 7.69 20.16
C VAL A 240 -4.83 6.19 19.90
N TYR A 241 -6.00 5.61 20.19
CA TYR A 241 -6.28 4.21 19.86
C TYR A 241 -6.25 3.96 18.34
N HIS A 242 -6.86 4.83 17.53
CA HIS A 242 -6.85 4.74 16.06
C HIS A 242 -5.43 4.67 15.51
N ASN A 243 -4.62 5.67 15.82
CA ASN A 243 -3.22 5.74 15.39
C ASN A 243 -2.40 4.53 15.87
N ALA A 244 -2.66 4.03 17.09
CA ALA A 244 -2.03 2.81 17.57
C ALA A 244 -2.40 1.59 16.72
N GLN A 245 -3.68 1.43 16.36
CA GLN A 245 -4.12 0.33 15.50
C GLN A 245 -3.55 0.44 14.08
N ASP A 246 -3.47 1.65 13.51
CA ASP A 246 -2.88 1.86 12.18
C ASP A 246 -1.42 1.38 12.15
N ILE A 247 -0.63 1.70 13.18
CA ILE A 247 0.78 1.30 13.26
C ILE A 247 0.93 -0.21 13.53
N LEU A 248 0.10 -0.80 14.41
CA LEU A 248 0.10 -2.24 14.65
C LEU A 248 -0.31 -3.03 13.41
N SER A 249 -1.37 -2.60 12.72
CA SER A 249 -1.84 -3.17 11.47
C SER A 249 -0.78 -3.05 10.37
N LEU A 250 -0.05 -1.94 10.33
CA LEU A 250 1.06 -1.76 9.42
C LEU A 250 2.21 -2.74 9.69
N ALA A 251 2.59 -2.93 10.96
CA ALA A 251 3.60 -3.92 11.34
C ALA A 251 3.14 -5.35 11.04
N ALA A 252 1.89 -5.70 11.37
CA ALA A 252 1.27 -6.98 11.04
C ALA A 252 1.26 -7.23 9.52
N LEU A 253 0.89 -6.22 8.73
CA LEU A 253 0.87 -6.28 7.27
C LEU A 253 2.26 -6.50 6.69
N PHE A 254 3.28 -5.81 7.22
CA PHE A 254 4.66 -6.00 6.83
C PHE A 254 5.13 -7.44 7.06
N ILE A 255 4.85 -8.01 8.24
CA ILE A 255 5.15 -9.43 8.55
C ILE A 255 4.41 -10.37 7.60
N HIS A 256 3.11 -10.15 7.41
CA HIS A 256 2.27 -10.98 6.54
C HIS A 256 2.79 -11.01 5.11
N VAL A 257 3.07 -9.84 4.52
CA VAL A 257 3.60 -9.72 3.17
C VAL A 257 5.00 -10.33 3.06
N SER A 258 5.84 -10.15 4.08
CA SER A 258 7.18 -10.76 4.10
C SER A 258 7.10 -12.29 4.03
N LYS A 259 6.23 -12.91 4.83
CA LYS A 259 5.98 -14.37 4.78
C LYS A 259 5.38 -14.82 3.45
N LEU A 260 4.40 -14.07 2.95
CA LEU A 260 3.72 -14.36 1.70
C LEU A 260 4.71 -14.37 0.54
N LEU A 261 5.60 -13.37 0.47
CA LEU A 261 6.62 -13.28 -0.56
C LEU A 261 7.73 -14.31 -0.37
N ALA A 262 8.13 -14.63 0.86
CA ALA A 262 9.11 -15.67 1.15
C ALA A 262 8.61 -17.10 0.85
N GLY A 263 7.31 -17.28 0.59
CA GLY A 263 6.72 -18.60 0.32
C GLY A 263 6.66 -19.49 1.57
N THR A 264 6.72 -18.90 2.77
CA THR A 264 6.65 -19.64 4.04
C THR A 264 5.21 -19.98 4.43
N LEU A 265 4.22 -19.36 3.80
CA LEU A 265 2.82 -19.76 3.90
C LEU A 265 2.58 -20.98 3.01
N SER A 266 1.82 -21.96 3.53
CA SER A 266 1.43 -23.14 2.72
C SER A 266 0.76 -22.68 1.42
N PRO A 267 1.23 -23.11 0.24
CA PRO A 267 0.67 -22.67 -1.03
C PRO A 267 -0.83 -22.94 -1.16
N SER A 268 -1.34 -24.01 -0.53
CA SER A 268 -2.77 -24.36 -0.52
C SER A 268 -3.65 -23.34 0.20
N CYS A 269 -3.08 -22.58 1.14
CA CYS A 269 -3.80 -21.59 1.94
C CYS A 269 -3.85 -20.20 1.28
N VAL A 270 -3.06 -19.97 0.23
CA VAL A 270 -3.01 -18.69 -0.47
C VAL A 270 -3.94 -18.72 -1.69
N PRO A 271 -4.82 -17.71 -1.88
CA PRO A 271 -5.66 -17.59 -3.07
C PRO A 271 -4.86 -17.61 -4.38
N VAL A 272 -5.45 -18.15 -5.44
CA VAL A 272 -4.81 -18.22 -6.76
C VAL A 272 -4.47 -16.83 -7.29
N ASP A 273 -5.36 -15.84 -7.11
CA ASP A 273 -5.14 -14.47 -7.60
C ASP A 273 -3.95 -13.80 -6.91
N ASP A 274 -3.77 -14.04 -5.61
CA ASP A 274 -2.62 -13.56 -4.85
C ASP A 274 -1.32 -14.21 -5.34
N LEU A 275 -1.33 -15.52 -5.64
CA LEU A 275 -0.17 -16.21 -6.21
C LEU A 275 0.17 -15.74 -7.63
N ILE A 276 -0.82 -15.39 -8.45
CA ILE A 276 -0.61 -14.71 -9.74
C ILE A 276 0.08 -13.37 -9.50
N ALA A 277 -0.39 -12.57 -8.54
CA ALA A 277 0.23 -11.27 -8.23
C ALA A 277 1.68 -11.42 -7.70
N ILE A 278 1.95 -12.39 -6.83
CA ILE A 278 3.29 -12.69 -6.33
C ILE A 278 4.22 -13.11 -7.48
N SER A 279 3.73 -13.94 -8.42
CA SER A 279 4.52 -14.31 -9.60
C SER A 279 4.93 -13.10 -10.44
N ARG A 280 4.07 -12.07 -10.53
CA ARG A 280 4.37 -10.81 -11.22
C ARG A 280 5.41 -9.98 -10.46
N ILE A 281 5.38 -9.99 -9.12
CA ILE A 281 6.43 -9.36 -8.31
C ILE A 281 7.79 -10.02 -8.58
N TYR A 282 7.87 -11.35 -8.54
CA TYR A 282 9.11 -12.07 -8.87
C TYR A 282 9.58 -11.82 -10.30
N TRP A 283 8.65 -11.69 -11.25
CA TRP A 283 8.97 -11.30 -12.63
C TRP A 283 9.59 -9.89 -12.70
N ASP A 284 8.98 -8.90 -12.04
CA ASP A 284 9.49 -7.52 -11.97
C ASP A 284 10.88 -7.45 -11.32
N LEU A 285 11.15 -8.34 -10.36
CA LEU A 285 12.45 -8.48 -9.70
C LEU A 285 13.51 -9.22 -10.52
N GLY A 286 13.15 -9.76 -11.70
CA GLY A 286 14.05 -10.53 -12.57
C GLY A 286 14.21 -12.01 -12.17
N SER A 287 13.50 -12.47 -11.14
CA SER A 287 13.51 -13.87 -10.68
C SER A 287 12.52 -14.72 -11.49
N TYR A 288 12.79 -14.86 -12.79
CA TYR A 288 11.87 -15.47 -13.75
C TYR A 288 11.55 -16.94 -13.44
N GLU A 289 12.52 -17.71 -12.96
CA GLU A 289 12.37 -19.12 -12.64
C GLU A 289 11.43 -19.32 -11.44
N VAL A 290 11.50 -18.44 -10.44
CA VAL A 290 10.58 -18.45 -9.28
C VAL A 290 9.17 -18.11 -9.74
N SER A 291 9.02 -17.08 -10.56
CA SER A 291 7.74 -16.69 -11.17
C SER A 291 7.10 -17.87 -11.92
N GLN A 292 7.87 -18.58 -12.76
CA GLN A 292 7.38 -19.74 -13.49
C GLN A 292 7.01 -20.92 -12.58
N LYS A 293 7.81 -21.21 -11.55
CA LYS A 293 7.50 -22.29 -10.59
C LYS A 293 6.16 -22.04 -9.90
N ILE A 294 5.91 -20.79 -9.47
CA ILE A 294 4.64 -20.39 -8.87
C ILE A 294 3.50 -20.62 -9.87
N LEU A 295 3.60 -20.05 -11.08
CA LEU A 295 2.56 -20.15 -12.12
C LEU A 295 2.22 -21.60 -12.47
N LYS A 296 3.22 -22.47 -12.65
CA LYS A 296 3.00 -23.90 -12.92
C LYS A 296 2.32 -24.61 -11.76
N SER A 297 2.70 -24.30 -10.52
CA SER A 297 2.12 -24.92 -9.33
C SER A 297 0.63 -24.57 -9.12
N ILE A 298 0.19 -23.41 -9.60
CA ILE A 298 -1.19 -22.94 -9.42
C ILE A 298 -2.11 -23.21 -10.61
N LEU A 299 -1.58 -23.54 -11.78
CA LEU A 299 -2.38 -23.85 -12.97
C LEU A 299 -3.46 -24.93 -12.71
N PRO A 300 -3.17 -26.04 -11.99
CA PRO A 300 -4.19 -27.05 -11.64
C PRO A 300 -5.24 -26.58 -10.62
N ARG A 301 -5.00 -25.45 -9.94
CA ARG A 301 -5.88 -24.90 -8.89
C ARG A 301 -6.83 -23.83 -9.43
N THR A 302 -6.73 -23.47 -10.71
CA THR A 302 -7.54 -22.42 -11.33
C THR A 302 -9.03 -22.77 -11.30
N LYS A 303 -9.85 -21.81 -10.86
CA LYS A 303 -11.31 -21.97 -10.80
C LYS A 303 -12.02 -21.26 -11.94
N THR A 304 -11.47 -20.15 -12.42
CA THR A 304 -12.07 -19.33 -13.47
C THR A 304 -11.28 -19.40 -14.78
N ALA A 305 -11.95 -19.10 -15.90
CA ALA A 305 -11.29 -18.97 -17.19
C ALA A 305 -10.27 -17.81 -17.18
N GLU A 306 -10.61 -16.70 -16.52
CA GLU A 306 -9.73 -15.53 -16.38
C GLU A 306 -8.40 -15.87 -15.69
N GLN A 307 -8.43 -16.68 -14.62
CA GLN A 307 -7.21 -17.14 -13.95
C GLN A 307 -6.33 -17.97 -14.89
N ARG A 308 -6.93 -18.91 -15.64
CA ARG A 308 -6.20 -19.71 -16.64
C ARG A 308 -5.58 -18.83 -17.70
N VAL A 309 -6.33 -17.86 -18.22
CA VAL A 309 -5.84 -16.89 -19.21
C VAL A 309 -4.63 -16.12 -18.67
N MET A 310 -4.73 -15.55 -17.47
CA MET A 310 -3.64 -14.77 -16.87
C MET A 310 -2.38 -15.61 -16.64
N ILE A 311 -2.54 -16.86 -16.19
CA ILE A 311 -1.42 -17.77 -15.94
C ILE A 311 -0.76 -18.18 -17.26
N ASN A 312 -1.55 -18.62 -18.24
CA ASN A 312 -1.05 -19.04 -19.55
C ASN A 312 -0.37 -17.88 -20.31
N ALA A 313 -0.95 -16.68 -20.30
CA ALA A 313 -0.31 -15.49 -20.88
C ALA A 313 1.05 -15.18 -20.23
N SER A 314 1.16 -15.36 -18.91
CA SER A 314 2.39 -15.15 -18.15
C SER A 314 3.44 -16.23 -18.41
N LEU A 315 3.02 -17.51 -18.49
CA LEU A 315 3.89 -18.63 -18.86
C LEU A 315 4.42 -18.50 -20.29
N GLY A 316 3.58 -18.09 -21.24
CA GLY A 316 4.02 -17.83 -22.61
C GLY A 316 5.10 -16.74 -22.66
N ARG A 317 4.94 -15.65 -21.87
CA ARG A 317 5.97 -14.61 -21.74
C ARG A 317 7.27 -15.16 -21.15
N PHE A 318 7.20 -16.04 -20.16
CA PHE A 318 8.36 -16.70 -19.59
C PHE A 318 9.10 -17.56 -20.62
N PHE A 319 8.42 -18.48 -21.30
CA PHE A 319 9.07 -19.39 -22.26
C PHE A 319 9.66 -18.63 -23.44
N LYS A 320 9.00 -17.56 -23.92
CA LYS A 320 9.58 -16.66 -24.91
C LYS A 320 10.89 -16.03 -24.42
N LYS A 321 10.91 -15.54 -23.17
CA LYS A 321 12.09 -14.90 -22.56
C LYS A 321 13.27 -15.86 -22.44
N MET A 322 12.99 -17.14 -22.22
CA MET A 322 14.00 -18.22 -22.14
C MET A 322 14.39 -18.81 -23.51
N GLY A 323 13.82 -18.34 -24.62
CA GLY A 323 14.10 -18.84 -25.98
C GLY A 323 13.29 -20.07 -26.40
N HIS A 324 12.45 -20.59 -25.53
CA HIS A 324 11.60 -21.78 -25.74
C HIS A 324 10.33 -21.39 -26.51
N SER A 325 10.48 -21.16 -27.82
CA SER A 325 9.42 -20.59 -28.65
C SER A 325 8.23 -21.56 -28.82
N ASN A 326 8.47 -22.86 -28.94
CA ASN A 326 7.39 -23.85 -29.12
C ASN A 326 6.49 -23.93 -27.87
N GLU A 327 7.07 -24.02 -26.68
CA GLU A 327 6.29 -23.99 -25.43
C GLU A 327 5.55 -22.67 -25.24
N ALA A 328 6.19 -21.53 -25.58
CA ALA A 328 5.55 -20.23 -25.46
C ALA A 328 4.25 -20.14 -26.28
N ILE A 329 4.26 -20.70 -27.49
CA ILE A 329 3.10 -20.72 -28.38
C ILE A 329 1.97 -21.58 -27.83
N GLN A 330 2.26 -22.73 -27.23
CA GLN A 330 1.23 -23.57 -26.60
C GLN A 330 0.46 -22.80 -25.51
N TYR A 331 1.20 -22.11 -24.63
CA TYR A 331 0.59 -21.31 -23.57
C TYR A 331 -0.15 -20.08 -24.10
N TRP A 332 0.40 -19.37 -25.08
CA TRP A 332 -0.28 -18.21 -25.66
C TRP A 332 -1.50 -18.60 -26.48
N GLN A 333 -1.52 -19.75 -27.13
CA GLN A 333 -2.69 -20.22 -27.86
C GLN A 333 -3.88 -20.37 -26.91
N GLU A 334 -3.70 -21.05 -25.78
CA GLU A 334 -4.73 -21.20 -24.75
C GLU A 334 -5.21 -19.83 -24.22
N ALA A 335 -4.29 -18.89 -23.95
CA ALA A 335 -4.65 -17.56 -23.48
C ALA A 335 -5.40 -16.72 -24.54
N ALA A 336 -4.92 -16.75 -25.78
CA ALA A 336 -5.49 -16.01 -26.91
C ALA A 336 -6.85 -16.55 -27.33
N GLU A 337 -7.05 -17.87 -27.26
CA GLU A 337 -8.34 -18.50 -27.50
C GLU A 337 -9.42 -18.05 -26.52
N ASN A 338 -9.01 -17.73 -25.30
CA ASN A 338 -9.86 -17.25 -24.22
C ASN A 338 -9.81 -15.72 -24.02
N GLY A 339 -9.39 -14.96 -25.04
CA GLY A 339 -9.56 -13.51 -25.10
C GLY A 339 -8.40 -12.66 -24.58
N ASP A 340 -7.20 -13.20 -24.38
CA ASP A 340 -6.03 -12.37 -24.09
C ASP A 340 -5.52 -11.67 -25.36
N ALA A 341 -5.75 -10.35 -25.43
CA ALA A 341 -5.37 -9.55 -26.58
C ALA A 341 -3.85 -9.51 -26.81
N ALA A 342 -3.05 -9.54 -25.75
CA ALA A 342 -1.59 -9.49 -25.87
C ALA A 342 -1.03 -10.81 -26.45
N ALA A 343 -1.52 -11.95 -25.99
CA ALA A 343 -1.19 -13.27 -26.51
C ALA A 343 -1.54 -13.42 -27.99
N CYS A 344 -2.70 -12.89 -28.42
CA CYS A 344 -3.05 -12.78 -29.84
C CYS A 344 -1.96 -12.08 -30.66
N ILE A 345 -1.42 -10.96 -30.17
CA ILE A 345 -0.36 -10.24 -30.90
C ILE A 345 0.97 -10.99 -30.90
N GLU A 346 1.28 -11.72 -29.83
CA GLU A 346 2.46 -12.58 -29.77
C GLU A 346 2.38 -13.76 -30.76
N LEU A 347 1.20 -14.38 -30.90
CA LEU A 347 0.96 -15.39 -31.93
C LEU A 347 1.06 -14.78 -33.34
N ALA A 348 0.47 -13.61 -33.56
CA ALA A 348 0.60 -12.91 -34.84
C ALA A 348 2.06 -12.63 -35.20
N MET A 349 2.89 -12.25 -34.22
CA MET A 349 4.33 -12.06 -34.40
C MET A 349 5.04 -13.35 -34.81
N TYR A 350 4.71 -14.46 -34.16
CA TYR A 350 5.29 -15.76 -34.46
C TYR A 350 4.95 -16.23 -35.88
N TYR A 351 3.68 -16.20 -36.25
CA TYR A 351 3.26 -16.60 -37.60
C TYR A 351 3.81 -15.66 -38.68
N GLU A 352 3.94 -14.35 -38.41
CA GLU A 352 4.53 -13.38 -39.34
C GLU A 352 6.04 -13.61 -39.55
N HIS A 353 6.80 -13.84 -38.48
CA HIS A 353 8.25 -13.81 -38.54
C HIS A 353 8.87 -15.20 -38.72
N SER A 354 8.37 -16.20 -38.01
CA SER A 354 8.96 -17.54 -37.98
C SER A 354 8.36 -18.44 -39.05
N ILE A 355 7.03 -18.47 -39.17
CA ILE A 355 6.33 -19.39 -40.09
C ILE A 355 6.08 -18.78 -41.47
N LYS A 356 6.04 -17.44 -41.57
CA LYS A 356 5.64 -16.70 -42.78
C LYS A 356 4.20 -17.00 -43.24
N ASP A 357 3.35 -17.45 -42.32
CA ASP A 357 1.92 -17.59 -42.56
C ASP A 357 1.21 -16.27 -42.20
N TYR A 358 1.07 -15.41 -43.21
CA TYR A 358 0.46 -14.10 -43.03
C TYR A 358 -1.05 -14.17 -42.82
N SER A 359 -1.72 -15.24 -43.25
CA SER A 359 -3.16 -15.43 -43.06
C SER A 359 -3.47 -15.72 -41.61
N THR A 360 -2.75 -16.67 -41.00
CA THR A 360 -2.90 -16.96 -39.57
C THR A 360 -2.43 -15.79 -38.71
N ALA A 361 -1.38 -15.07 -39.12
CA ALA A 361 -0.96 -13.85 -38.42
C ALA A 361 -2.06 -12.76 -38.41
N LEU A 362 -2.76 -12.56 -39.54
CA LEU A 362 -3.89 -11.63 -39.63
C LEU A 362 -5.06 -12.06 -38.74
N HIS A 363 -5.40 -13.36 -38.77
CA HIS A 363 -6.45 -13.91 -37.92
C HIS A 363 -6.23 -13.58 -36.44
N TRP A 364 -5.01 -13.76 -35.94
CA TRP A 364 -4.69 -13.43 -34.56
C TRP A 364 -4.72 -11.92 -34.27
N CYS A 365 -4.29 -11.07 -35.21
CA CYS A 365 -4.47 -9.61 -35.04
C CYS A 365 -5.95 -9.21 -34.94
N GLU A 366 -6.82 -9.78 -35.78
CA GLU A 366 -8.26 -9.53 -35.75
C GLU A 366 -8.88 -9.95 -34.41
N LYS A 367 -8.53 -11.15 -33.94
CA LYS A 367 -8.98 -11.66 -32.64
C LYS A 367 -8.49 -10.79 -31.47
N GLY A 368 -7.24 -10.31 -31.53
CA GLY A 368 -6.68 -9.38 -30.55
C GLY A 368 -7.41 -8.03 -30.51
N LEU A 369 -7.83 -7.50 -31.67
CA LEU A 369 -8.66 -6.28 -31.72
C LEU A 369 -10.04 -6.51 -31.12
N GLN A 370 -10.68 -7.65 -31.39
CA GLN A 370 -11.99 -7.99 -30.81
C GLN A 370 -11.90 -8.09 -29.29
N ALA A 371 -10.90 -8.81 -28.77
CA ALA A 371 -10.64 -8.93 -27.34
C ALA A 371 -10.40 -7.56 -26.67
N SER A 372 -9.64 -6.67 -27.31
CA SER A 372 -9.34 -5.34 -26.76
C SER A 372 -10.54 -4.38 -26.77
N LYS A 373 -11.50 -4.54 -27.69
CA LYS A 373 -12.71 -3.70 -27.76
C LYS A 373 -13.72 -4.01 -26.65
N ASN A 374 -13.64 -5.19 -26.06
CA ASN A 374 -14.49 -5.62 -24.96
C ASN A 374 -13.94 -5.21 -23.57
N GLY A 375 -12.75 -4.59 -23.50
CA GLY A 375 -12.12 -4.12 -22.26
C GLY A 375 -12.18 -2.60 -22.05
N ASP A 376 -11.84 -2.14 -20.85
CA ASP A 376 -11.87 -0.73 -20.44
C ASP A 376 -11.07 0.21 -21.36
N LYS A 377 -11.66 1.38 -21.64
CA LYS A 377 -11.10 2.43 -22.51
C LYS A 377 -10.00 3.25 -21.79
N ASN A 378 -8.81 2.68 -21.64
CA ASN A 378 -7.63 3.38 -21.10
C ASN A 378 -6.64 3.76 -22.22
N PRO A 379 -5.88 4.89 -22.18
CA PRO A 379 -4.85 5.24 -23.16
C PRO A 379 -3.84 4.14 -23.58
N ALA A 380 -3.56 3.16 -22.70
CA ALA A 380 -2.77 1.98 -23.08
C ALA A 380 -3.48 1.11 -24.14
N SER A 381 -4.80 0.98 -24.04
CA SER A 381 -5.67 0.32 -25.02
C SER A 381 -5.61 1.05 -26.38
N SER A 382 -5.61 2.39 -26.39
CA SER A 382 -5.49 3.17 -27.62
C SER A 382 -4.17 2.92 -28.37
N ARG A 383 -3.03 2.85 -27.67
CA ARG A 383 -1.73 2.52 -28.29
C ARG A 383 -1.71 1.10 -28.84
N PHE A 384 -2.29 0.15 -28.10
CA PHE A 384 -2.41 -1.25 -28.53
C PHE A 384 -3.24 -1.39 -29.81
N LEU A 385 -4.38 -0.70 -29.89
CA LEU A 385 -5.23 -0.69 -31.08
C LEU A 385 -4.48 -0.14 -32.30
N ILE A 386 -3.78 0.99 -32.14
CA ILE A 386 -3.01 1.62 -33.22
C ILE A 386 -1.88 0.69 -33.71
N SER A 387 -1.12 0.10 -32.79
CA SER A 387 0.00 -0.78 -33.16
C SER A 387 -0.49 -2.06 -33.85
N THR A 388 -1.62 -2.61 -33.41
CA THR A 388 -2.26 -3.78 -34.01
C THR A 388 -2.79 -3.47 -35.40
N GLN A 389 -3.46 -2.33 -35.60
CA GLN A 389 -3.96 -1.92 -36.91
C GLN A 389 -2.81 -1.72 -37.91
N LYS A 390 -1.72 -1.07 -37.49
CA LYS A 390 -0.51 -0.90 -38.31
C LYS A 390 0.08 -2.25 -38.73
N ARG A 391 0.12 -3.24 -37.82
CA ARG A 391 0.56 -4.59 -38.13
C ARG A 391 -0.35 -5.27 -39.15
N MET A 392 -1.67 -5.15 -39.01
CA MET A 392 -2.62 -5.71 -39.97
C MET A 392 -2.43 -5.15 -41.38
N THR A 393 -2.29 -3.83 -41.52
CA THR A 393 -2.02 -3.21 -42.83
C THR A 393 -0.73 -3.75 -43.45
N ARG A 394 0.34 -3.89 -42.64
CA ARG A 394 1.60 -4.50 -43.09
C ARG A 394 1.42 -5.96 -43.52
N LEU A 395 0.67 -6.74 -42.75
CA LEU A 395 0.43 -8.16 -43.03
C LEU A 395 -0.43 -8.36 -44.29
N GLN A 396 -1.44 -7.50 -44.52
CA GLN A 396 -2.26 -7.52 -45.73
C GLN A 396 -1.41 -7.28 -46.98
N PHE A 397 -0.49 -6.30 -46.93
CA PHE A 397 0.45 -6.04 -48.02
C PHE A 397 1.44 -7.19 -48.25
N LYS A 398 1.96 -7.80 -47.17
CA LYS A 398 2.82 -8.99 -47.29
C LYS A 398 2.06 -10.15 -47.92
N ARG A 399 0.80 -10.39 -47.51
CA ARG A 399 -0.04 -11.45 -48.06
C ARG A 399 -0.32 -11.25 -49.55
N SER A 400 -0.60 -10.01 -50.00
CA SER A 400 -0.85 -9.73 -51.42
C SER A 400 0.38 -9.90 -52.31
N ASN A 401 1.59 -9.72 -51.76
CA ASN A 401 2.84 -9.80 -52.51
C ASN A 401 3.54 -11.17 -52.40
N HIS A 402 2.97 -12.11 -51.65
CA HIS A 402 3.49 -13.47 -51.44
C HIS A 402 2.58 -14.55 -52.07
N VAL A 403 1.71 -14.16 -53.01
CA VAL A 403 0.92 -15.09 -53.84
C VAL A 403 1.79 -15.73 -54.91
#